data_AF-A0A0M5LYV2-F1
#
_entry.id   AF-A0A0M5LYV2-F1
#
_cell.length_a   1.000
_cell.length_b   1.000
_cell.length_c   1.000
_cell.angle_alpha   90.00
_cell.angle_beta   90.00
_cell.angle_gamma   90.00
#
_symmetry.space_group_name_H-M   'P 1'
#
loop_
_entity.id
_entity.type
_entity.pdbx_description
1 polymer ?
#
loop_
_entity_poly.entity_id
_entity_poly.type
_entity_poly.pdbx_seq_one_letter_code
_entity_poly.pdbx_strand_id
1 'polypeptide(L)'
;MIAAPSRVPALDGPRGVASLVVVVNHCLMTDPTLAAVAAGTGRAAPGTLAWWLAYTPLHLVWAGTEAVLLFFVLSGFVLTGSATRDGFGWGSYYAQRLPRLYRARALQIVGALLLVVAALCRPPVLRVLERPWVQWLGSRSFSLYLTHDAVVISTVLLFGGRPPVWLTMLDAVPVALVVAEVFFRGAERPAHRLARRIGRRVEGAAQVRPVA
;
A
#
# COMPACT_ATOMS: atom_id res chain seq x y z
N MET A 1 -13.19 29.25 -36.94
CA MET A 1 -12.64 28.11 -36.17
C MET A 1 -11.42 28.64 -35.42
N ILE A 2 -11.56 28.99 -34.14
CA ILE A 2 -10.48 29.60 -33.35
C ILE A 2 -9.47 28.51 -33.02
N ALA A 3 -8.26 28.60 -33.57
CA ALA A 3 -7.16 27.72 -33.22
C ALA A 3 -6.83 27.92 -31.73
N ALA A 4 -7.05 26.90 -30.91
CA ALA A 4 -6.67 26.94 -29.50
C ALA A 4 -5.14 26.98 -29.38
N PRO A 5 -4.56 27.84 -28.53
CA PRO A 5 -3.11 28.03 -28.44
C PRO A 5 -2.36 26.75 -28.02
N SER A 6 -1.16 26.59 -28.59
CA SER A 6 -0.23 25.50 -28.36
C SER A 6 0.41 25.60 -26.96
N ARG A 7 -0.13 24.79 -26.03
CA ARG A 7 0.18 24.76 -24.57
C ARG A 7 -0.30 26.03 -23.87
N VAL A 8 -0.83 25.84 -22.65
CA VAL A 8 -1.16 26.93 -21.73
C VAL A 8 -0.12 26.87 -20.61
N PRO A 9 1.03 27.57 -20.73
CA PRO A 9 2.08 27.57 -19.71
C PRO A 9 1.57 27.92 -18.31
N ALA A 10 0.47 28.69 -18.24
CA ALA A 10 -0.20 29.06 -17.01
C ALA A 10 -0.73 27.85 -16.20
N LEU A 11 -0.84 26.65 -16.78
CA LEU A 11 -1.27 25.43 -16.08
C LEU A 11 -0.10 24.59 -15.53
N ASP A 12 1.12 24.81 -16.01
CA ASP A 12 2.32 24.15 -15.48
C ASP A 12 2.78 24.80 -14.16
N GLY A 13 2.60 26.13 -14.04
CA GLY A 13 2.90 26.90 -12.82
C GLY A 13 2.19 26.39 -11.56
N PRO A 14 0.84 26.24 -11.56
CA PRO A 14 0.08 25.77 -10.41
C PRO A 14 0.46 24.35 -9.96
N ARG A 15 0.85 23.46 -10.88
CA ARG A 15 1.37 22.13 -10.51
C ARG A 15 2.72 22.20 -9.83
N GLY A 16 3.61 23.07 -10.31
CA GLY A 16 4.89 23.35 -9.67
C GLY A 16 4.69 23.86 -8.25
N VAL A 17 3.81 24.84 -8.07
CA VAL A 17 3.43 25.37 -6.75
C VAL A 17 2.86 24.27 -5.86
N ALA A 18 1.92 23.46 -6.36
CA ALA A 18 1.36 22.34 -5.61
C ALA A 18 2.46 21.35 -5.18
N SER A 19 3.40 21.00 -6.06
CA SER A 19 4.51 20.11 -5.71
C SER A 19 5.43 20.70 -4.65
N LEU A 20 5.66 22.01 -4.65
CA LEU A 20 6.45 22.70 -3.62
C LEU A 20 5.74 22.69 -2.26
N VAL A 21 4.43 22.96 -2.24
CA VAL A 21 3.60 22.86 -1.02
C VAL A 21 3.67 21.45 -0.45
N VAL A 22 3.65 20.41 -1.30
CA VAL A 22 3.82 19.02 -0.85
C VAL A 22 5.20 18.77 -0.23
N VAL A 23 6.27 19.33 -0.80
CA VAL A 23 7.63 19.21 -0.21
C VAL A 23 7.67 19.91 1.15
N VAL A 24 7.14 21.14 1.24
CA VAL A 24 7.05 21.89 2.52
C VAL A 24 6.27 21.10 3.55
N ASN A 25 5.13 20.51 3.18
CA ASN A 25 4.36 19.62 4.04
C ASN A 25 5.20 18.45 4.56
N HIS A 26 5.95 17.74 3.70
CA HIS A 26 6.80 16.62 4.15
C HIS A 26 7.88 17.07 5.14
N CYS A 27 8.49 18.25 4.92
CA CYS A 27 9.44 18.82 5.87
C CYS A 27 8.78 19.15 7.21
N LEU A 28 7.62 19.80 7.21
CA LEU A 28 6.91 20.19 8.43
C LEU A 28 6.35 18.98 9.20
N MET A 29 5.96 17.90 8.52
CA MET A 29 5.51 16.67 9.16
C MET A 29 6.62 15.90 9.90
N THR A 30 7.88 16.33 9.79
CA THR A 30 8.96 15.82 10.65
C THR A 30 8.89 16.39 12.07
N ASP A 31 8.24 17.55 12.27
CA ASP A 31 7.98 18.09 13.60
C ASP A 31 6.81 17.35 14.26
N PRO A 32 6.98 16.79 15.47
CA PRO A 32 5.95 15.97 16.12
C PRO A 32 4.69 16.75 16.46
N THR A 33 4.79 18.06 16.73
CA THR A 33 3.63 18.90 17.07
C THR A 33 2.75 19.13 15.84
N LEU A 34 3.35 19.57 14.73
CA LEU A 34 2.66 19.78 13.46
C LEU A 34 2.11 18.46 12.90
N ALA A 35 2.86 17.37 13.03
CA ALA A 35 2.41 16.04 12.66
C ALA A 35 1.16 15.63 13.44
N ALA A 36 1.16 15.78 14.77
CA ALA A 36 0.00 15.46 15.62
C ALA A 36 -1.22 16.33 15.30
N VAL A 37 -1.02 17.62 15.01
CA VAL A 37 -2.09 18.51 14.57
C VAL A 37 -2.68 18.07 13.22
N ALA A 38 -1.83 17.75 12.23
CA ALA A 38 -2.27 17.28 10.92
C ALA A 38 -3.01 15.93 10.98
N ALA A 39 -2.65 15.07 11.94
CA ALA A 39 -3.34 13.80 12.18
C ALA A 39 -4.62 13.93 13.04
N GLY A 40 -4.93 15.13 13.54
CA GLY A 40 -6.06 15.35 14.45
C GLY A 40 -5.88 14.73 15.84
N THR A 41 -4.67 14.25 16.18
CA THR A 41 -4.37 13.60 17.47
C THR A 41 -3.81 14.58 18.51
N GLY A 42 -3.48 15.81 18.11
CA GLY A 42 -2.95 16.85 18.99
C GLY A 42 -3.41 18.25 18.60
N ARG A 43 -3.08 19.24 19.45
CA ARG A 43 -3.35 20.66 19.21
C ARG A 43 -2.08 21.47 19.45
N ALA A 44 -1.83 22.47 18.60
CA ALA A 44 -0.76 23.42 18.84
C ALA A 44 -1.16 24.43 19.92
N ALA A 45 -0.23 24.79 20.79
CA ALA A 45 -0.48 25.78 21.84
C ALA A 45 -0.70 27.19 21.23
N PRO A 46 -1.69 27.96 21.68
CA PRO A 46 -1.95 29.30 21.15
C PRO A 46 -0.72 30.20 21.13
N GLY A 47 -0.53 30.93 20.03
CA GLY A 47 0.60 31.86 19.84
C GLY A 47 1.92 31.22 19.39
N THR A 48 2.03 29.89 19.36
CA THR A 48 3.21 29.20 18.82
C THR A 48 3.25 29.24 17.29
N LEU A 49 4.43 29.04 16.69
CA LEU A 49 4.58 28.93 15.23
C LEU A 49 3.68 27.82 14.64
N ALA A 50 3.59 26.68 15.32
CA ALA A 50 2.73 25.57 14.91
C ALA A 50 1.24 25.97 14.91
N TRP A 51 0.80 26.80 15.85
CA TRP A 51 -0.56 27.30 15.91
C TRP A 51 -0.87 28.24 14.76
N TRP A 52 0.05 29.16 14.44
CA TRP A 52 -0.09 30.05 13.28
C TRP A 52 -0.15 29.27 11.97
N LEU A 53 0.73 28.27 11.79
CA LEU A 53 0.73 27.43 10.60
C LEU A 53 -0.54 26.56 10.48
N ALA A 54 -1.07 26.07 11.60
CA ALA A 54 -2.20 25.13 11.60
C ALA A 54 -3.57 25.79 11.46
N TYR A 55 -3.81 26.92 12.13
CA TYR A 55 -5.16 27.45 12.33
C TYR A 55 -5.44 28.78 11.61
N THR A 56 -4.52 29.23 10.76
CA THR A 56 -4.67 30.48 10.00
C THR A 56 -4.51 30.22 8.50
N PRO A 57 -4.76 31.21 7.61
CA PRO A 57 -4.58 31.04 6.17
C PRO A 57 -3.16 30.60 5.74
N LEU A 58 -2.15 30.73 6.61
CA LEU A 58 -0.82 30.14 6.40
C LEU A 58 -0.85 28.62 6.20
N HIS A 59 -1.92 27.95 6.64
CA HIS A 59 -2.13 26.52 6.40
C HIS A 59 -2.04 26.14 4.91
N LEU A 60 -2.45 27.03 4.00
CA LEU A 60 -2.37 26.80 2.55
C LEU A 60 -0.94 26.51 2.05
N VAL A 61 0.09 27.00 2.75
CA VAL A 61 1.49 26.80 2.38
C VAL A 61 1.97 25.36 2.64
N TRP A 62 1.24 24.59 3.46
CA TRP A 62 1.57 23.21 3.80
C TRP A 62 0.38 22.26 3.79
N ALA A 63 -0.73 22.65 3.14
CA ALA A 63 -1.93 21.85 2.93
C ALA A 63 -1.64 20.71 1.93
N GLY A 64 -0.96 19.66 2.41
CA GLY A 64 -0.38 18.62 1.56
C GLY A 64 -1.43 17.81 0.78
N THR A 65 -2.53 17.41 1.41
CA THR A 65 -3.58 16.60 0.77
C THR A 65 -4.25 17.38 -0.35
N GLU A 66 -4.60 18.64 -0.09
CA GLU A 66 -5.24 19.56 -1.02
C GLU A 66 -4.33 19.85 -2.21
N ALA A 67 -3.04 20.08 -1.95
CA ALA A 67 -2.05 20.30 -3.00
C ALA A 67 -1.87 19.07 -3.90
N VAL A 68 -1.85 17.85 -3.35
CA VAL A 68 -1.81 16.61 -4.15
C VAL A 68 -3.07 16.46 -5.02
N LEU A 69 -4.25 16.75 -4.47
CA LEU A 69 -5.50 16.71 -5.23
C LEU A 69 -5.49 17.72 -6.38
N LEU A 70 -5.07 18.97 -6.12
CA LEU A 70 -4.90 19.98 -7.17
C LEU A 70 -3.90 19.53 -8.23
N PHE A 71 -2.77 18.96 -7.83
CA PHE A 71 -1.78 18.42 -8.74
C PHE A 71 -2.39 17.34 -9.66
N PHE A 72 -3.18 16.40 -9.12
CA PHE A 72 -3.83 15.35 -9.91
C PHE A 72 -4.93 15.88 -10.83
N VAL A 73 -5.78 16.78 -10.34
CA VAL A 73 -6.85 17.39 -11.14
C VAL A 73 -6.26 18.16 -12.31
N LEU A 74 -5.27 19.01 -12.04
CA LEU A 74 -4.55 19.73 -13.10
C LEU A 74 -3.88 18.75 -14.06
N SER A 75 -3.21 17.70 -13.55
CA SER A 75 -2.60 16.61 -14.33
C SER A 75 -3.57 15.96 -15.31
N GLY A 76 -4.75 15.59 -14.83
CA GLY A 76 -5.84 15.03 -15.65
C GLY A 76 -6.35 16.02 -16.70
N PHE A 77 -6.50 17.29 -16.36
CA PHE A 77 -6.97 18.32 -17.29
C PHE A 77 -6.04 18.49 -18.51
N VAL A 78 -4.73 18.67 -18.30
CA VAL A 78 -3.79 18.80 -19.44
C VAL A 78 -3.61 17.47 -20.16
N LEU A 79 -3.67 16.33 -19.46
CA LEU A 79 -3.62 15.02 -20.13
C LEU A 79 -4.80 14.86 -21.09
N THR A 80 -6.01 15.24 -20.65
CA THR A 80 -7.22 15.23 -21.48
C THR A 80 -7.05 16.16 -22.68
N GLY A 81 -6.57 17.39 -22.47
CA GLY A 81 -6.28 18.32 -23.57
C GLY A 81 -5.15 17.86 -24.50
N SER A 82 -4.21 17.04 -24.02
CA SER A 82 -3.19 16.39 -24.85
C SER A 82 -3.76 15.22 -25.63
N ALA A 83 -4.73 14.49 -25.07
CA ALA A 83 -5.37 13.35 -25.69
C ALA A 83 -6.33 13.74 -26.83
N THR A 84 -6.84 14.97 -26.83
CA THR A 84 -7.65 15.53 -27.92
C THR A 84 -6.83 16.12 -29.06
N ARG A 85 -5.49 16.08 -29.00
CA ARG A 85 -4.63 16.57 -30.09
C ARG A 85 -4.43 15.49 -31.14
N ASP A 86 -4.47 15.89 -32.41
CA ASP A 86 -4.12 15.01 -33.52
C ASP A 86 -2.69 14.49 -33.35
N GLY A 87 -2.52 13.18 -33.49
CA GLY A 87 -1.24 12.50 -33.29
C GLY A 87 -0.91 12.09 -31.85
N PHE A 88 -1.83 12.23 -30.89
CA PHE A 88 -1.64 11.65 -29.55
C PHE A 88 -1.64 10.12 -29.61
N GLY A 89 -0.45 9.53 -29.57
CA GLY A 89 -0.27 8.09 -29.55
C GLY A 89 -0.44 7.50 -28.15
N TRP A 90 -1.64 7.00 -27.82
CA TRP A 90 -1.90 6.24 -26.59
C TRP A 90 -0.87 5.13 -26.36
N GLY A 91 -0.41 4.47 -27.42
CA GLY A 91 0.63 3.44 -27.36
C GLY A 91 1.97 3.95 -26.81
N SER A 92 2.46 5.10 -27.29
CA SER A 92 3.71 5.70 -26.80
C SER A 92 3.59 6.20 -25.35
N TYR A 93 2.43 6.77 -25.01
CA TYR A 93 2.13 7.19 -23.65
C TYR A 93 2.19 6.03 -22.64
N TYR A 94 1.50 4.92 -22.94
CA TYR A 94 1.53 3.74 -22.08
C TYR A 94 2.91 3.06 -22.11
N ALA A 95 3.60 3.02 -23.25
CA ALA A 95 4.94 2.46 -23.37
C ALA A 95 5.96 3.17 -22.46
N GLN A 96 5.78 4.47 -22.18
CA GLN A 96 6.65 5.19 -21.24
C GLN A 96 6.23 4.99 -19.77
N ARG A 97 4.93 4.80 -19.51
CA ARG A 97 4.37 4.77 -18.15
C ARG A 97 4.35 3.37 -17.52
N LEU A 98 4.03 2.34 -18.31
CA LEU A 98 3.89 0.97 -17.85
C LEU A 98 5.24 0.38 -17.38
N PRO A 99 6.38 0.53 -18.08
CA PRO A 99 7.64 -0.04 -17.59
C PRO A 99 8.02 0.49 -16.22
N ARG A 100 7.76 1.76 -15.90
CA ARG A 100 8.02 2.31 -14.57
C ARG A 100 7.16 1.66 -13.48
N LEU A 101 5.87 1.42 -13.75
CA LEU A 101 4.95 0.81 -12.79
C LEU A 101 5.19 -0.70 -12.64
N TYR A 102 5.43 -1.37 -13.77
CA TYR A 102 5.56 -2.83 -13.83
C TYR A 102 6.97 -3.32 -13.51
N ARG A 103 8.03 -2.49 -13.59
CA ARG A 103 9.40 -2.91 -13.23
C ARG A 103 9.51 -3.39 -11.78
N ALA A 104 8.89 -2.68 -10.84
CA ALA A 104 8.90 -3.08 -9.44
C ALA A 104 8.18 -4.43 -9.22
N ARG A 105 7.03 -4.63 -9.88
CA ARG A 105 6.27 -5.89 -9.83
C ARG A 105 6.99 -7.03 -10.55
N ALA A 106 7.60 -6.75 -11.69
CA ALA A 106 8.37 -7.72 -12.46
C ALA A 106 9.55 -8.25 -11.63
N LEU A 107 10.24 -7.37 -10.89
CA LEU A 107 11.31 -7.80 -10.00
C LEU A 107 10.82 -8.76 -8.90
N GLN A 108 9.64 -8.50 -8.32
CA GLN A 108 9.04 -9.40 -7.33
C GLN A 108 8.68 -10.77 -7.94
N ILE A 109 8.05 -10.79 -9.12
CA ILE A 109 7.67 -12.02 -9.82
C ILE A 109 8.91 -12.83 -10.20
N VAL A 110 9.92 -12.17 -10.78
CA VAL A 110 11.18 -12.81 -11.17
C VAL A 110 11.89 -13.36 -9.93
N GLY A 111 11.96 -12.61 -8.83
CA GLY A 111 12.55 -13.08 -7.57
C GLY A 111 11.84 -14.31 -7.02
N ALA A 112 10.50 -14.31 -7.02
CA ALA A 112 9.71 -15.47 -6.58
C ALA A 112 9.94 -16.69 -7.48
N LEU A 113 9.95 -16.50 -8.81
CA LEU A 113 10.22 -17.57 -9.77
C LEU A 113 11.62 -18.15 -9.59
N LEU A 114 12.64 -17.29 -9.43
CA LEU A 114 14.02 -17.70 -9.18
C LEU A 114 14.13 -18.49 -7.89
N LEU A 115 13.42 -18.10 -6.83
CA LEU A 115 13.38 -18.85 -5.58
C LEU A 115 12.77 -20.25 -5.77
N VAL A 116 11.67 -20.36 -6.51
CA VAL A 116 11.03 -21.65 -6.82
C VAL A 116 11.96 -22.53 -7.64
N VAL A 117 12.55 -21.99 -8.72
CA VAL A 117 13.52 -22.73 -9.56
C VAL A 117 14.74 -23.16 -8.72
N ALA A 118 15.25 -22.28 -7.86
CA ALA A 118 16.35 -22.61 -6.96
C ALA A 118 15.97 -23.71 -5.97
N ALA A 119 14.75 -23.70 -5.42
CA ALA A 119 14.26 -24.76 -4.55
C ALA A 119 14.17 -26.12 -5.29
N LEU A 120 13.74 -26.13 -6.55
CA LEU A 120 13.63 -27.34 -7.37
C LEU A 120 14.99 -27.87 -7.85
N CYS A 121 15.91 -26.97 -8.20
CA CYS A 121 17.20 -27.34 -8.79
C CYS A 121 18.34 -27.47 -7.77
N ARG A 122 18.21 -26.91 -6.56
CA ARG A 122 19.27 -26.90 -5.54
C ARG A 122 18.80 -27.54 -4.23
N PRO A 123 19.26 -28.76 -3.90
CA PRO A 123 19.00 -29.41 -2.62
C PRO A 123 19.29 -28.58 -1.35
N PRO A 124 20.32 -27.71 -1.27
CA PRO A 124 20.51 -26.88 -0.08
C PRO A 124 19.40 -25.85 0.12
N VAL A 125 18.82 -25.30 -0.96
CA VAL A 125 17.74 -24.30 -0.87
C VAL A 125 16.47 -24.99 -0.36
N LEU A 126 16.14 -26.15 -0.91
CA LEU A 126 15.01 -26.96 -0.45
C LEU A 126 15.14 -27.31 1.04
N ARG A 127 16.32 -27.77 1.49
CA ARG A 127 16.57 -28.08 2.91
C ARG A 127 16.37 -26.89 3.85
N VAL A 128 16.63 -25.67 3.39
CA VAL A 128 16.33 -24.46 4.17
C VAL A 128 14.82 -24.23 4.25
N LEU A 129 14.11 -24.37 3.13
CA LEU A 129 12.65 -24.21 3.07
C LEU A 129 11.90 -25.28 3.86
N GLU A 130 12.44 -26.50 3.96
CA GLU A 130 11.88 -27.61 4.73
C GLU A 130 12.13 -27.50 6.24
N ARG A 131 12.87 -26.48 6.71
CA ARG A 131 13.11 -26.31 8.14
C ARG A 131 11.79 -26.11 8.89
N PRO A 132 11.64 -26.70 10.10
CA PRO A 132 10.38 -26.68 10.84
C PRO A 132 9.81 -25.27 11.09
N TRP A 133 10.67 -24.28 11.33
CA TRP A 133 10.23 -22.90 11.56
C TRP A 133 9.77 -22.19 10.28
N VAL A 134 10.37 -22.50 9.12
CA VAL A 134 9.93 -21.97 7.82
C VAL A 134 8.58 -22.57 7.46
N GLN A 135 8.42 -23.88 7.63
CA GLN A 135 7.15 -24.59 7.42
C GLN A 135 6.07 -24.13 8.40
N TRP A 136 6.44 -23.91 9.67
CA TRP A 136 5.55 -23.35 10.67
C TRP A 136 5.05 -21.97 10.23
N LEU A 137 5.94 -21.08 9.83
CA LEU A 137 5.57 -19.74 9.36
C LEU A 137 4.69 -19.82 8.10
N GLY A 138 5.06 -20.67 7.14
CA GLY A 138 4.27 -20.93 5.93
C GLY A 138 2.86 -21.40 6.23
N SER A 139 2.69 -22.30 7.21
CA SER A 139 1.38 -22.81 7.60
C SER A 139 0.48 -21.79 8.31
N ARG A 140 1.02 -20.66 8.81
CA ARG A 140 0.24 -19.53 9.37
C ARG A 140 0.19 -18.32 8.44
N SER A 141 0.82 -18.40 7.27
CA SER A 141 0.98 -17.24 6.38
C SER A 141 -0.34 -16.60 5.99
N PHE A 142 -1.39 -17.39 5.76
CA PHE A 142 -2.72 -16.88 5.44
C PHE A 142 -3.36 -16.14 6.62
N SER A 143 -3.41 -16.76 7.80
CA SER A 143 -3.84 -16.11 9.04
C SER A 143 -3.08 -14.81 9.30
N LEU A 144 -1.75 -14.84 9.20
CA LEU A 144 -0.89 -13.67 9.41
C LEU A 144 -1.18 -12.56 8.39
N TYR A 145 -1.35 -12.91 7.12
CA TYR A 145 -1.72 -11.96 6.07
C TYR A 145 -3.03 -11.24 6.37
N LEU A 146 -4.04 -11.94 6.89
CA LEU A 146 -5.32 -11.32 7.23
C LEU A 146 -5.26 -10.45 8.49
N THR A 147 -4.50 -10.87 9.50
CA THR A 147 -4.58 -10.23 10.82
C THR A 147 -3.52 -9.15 11.05
N HIS A 148 -2.40 -9.16 10.33
CA HIS A 148 -1.28 -8.26 10.64
C HIS A 148 -1.62 -6.77 10.46
N ASP A 149 -2.41 -6.40 9.46
CA ASP A 149 -2.79 -4.99 9.23
C ASP A 149 -3.64 -4.44 10.38
N ALA A 150 -4.62 -5.22 10.84
CA ALA A 150 -5.42 -4.88 12.01
C ALA A 150 -4.57 -4.71 13.28
N VAL A 151 -3.55 -5.56 13.46
CA VAL A 151 -2.61 -5.44 14.59
C VAL A 151 -1.77 -4.17 14.47
N VAL A 152 -1.17 -3.89 13.31
CA VAL A 152 -0.35 -2.70 13.09
C VAL A 152 -1.16 -1.42 13.32
N ILE A 153 -2.39 -1.35 12.78
CA ILE A 153 -3.27 -0.20 12.98
C ILE A 153 -3.61 -0.05 14.47
N SER A 154 -3.95 -1.14 15.16
CA SER A 154 -4.26 -1.12 16.59
C SER A 154 -3.07 -0.62 17.42
N THR A 155 -1.86 -1.12 17.15
CA THR A 155 -0.62 -0.66 17.78
C THR A 155 -0.42 0.85 17.56
N VAL A 156 -0.51 1.32 16.31
CA VAL A 156 -0.33 2.74 15.98
C VAL A 156 -1.33 3.61 16.73
N LEU A 157 -2.60 3.21 16.80
CA LEU A 157 -3.64 3.95 17.51
C LEU A 157 -3.40 3.97 19.03
N LEU A 158 -3.02 2.84 19.63
CA LEU A 158 -2.75 2.72 21.07
C LEU A 158 -1.56 3.59 21.51
N PHE A 159 -0.53 3.72 20.67
CA PHE A 159 0.65 4.55 20.95
C PHE A 159 0.54 6.01 20.45
N GLY A 160 -0.67 6.52 20.22
CA GLY A 160 -0.90 7.94 19.92
C GLY A 160 -0.68 8.34 18.45
N GLY A 161 -0.79 7.38 17.52
CA GLY A 161 -0.81 7.60 16.08
C GLY A 161 0.57 7.66 15.40
N ARG A 162 1.66 7.84 16.17
CA ARG A 162 3.04 7.91 15.64
C ARG A 162 4.09 7.28 16.57
N PRO A 163 3.96 6.01 16.97
CA PRO A 163 5.05 5.32 17.63
C PRO A 163 6.31 5.29 16.74
N PRO A 164 7.52 5.32 17.34
CA PRO A 164 8.73 5.10 16.56
C PRO A 164 8.70 3.70 15.93
N VAL A 165 9.27 3.57 14.73
CA VAL A 165 9.18 2.33 13.93
C VAL A 165 9.69 1.11 14.70
N TRP A 166 10.80 1.25 15.43
CA TRP A 166 11.37 0.14 16.21
C TRP A 166 10.40 -0.37 17.27
N LEU A 167 9.66 0.51 17.94
CA LEU A 167 8.68 0.13 18.96
C LEU A 167 7.50 -0.58 18.31
N THR A 168 7.03 -0.05 17.17
CA THR A 168 5.98 -0.68 16.36
C THR A 168 6.39 -2.08 15.91
N MET A 169 7.64 -2.28 15.50
CA MET A 169 8.13 -3.61 15.11
C MET A 169 8.25 -4.57 16.29
N LEU A 170 8.78 -4.09 17.43
CA LEU A 170 8.93 -4.90 18.64
C LEU A 170 7.57 -5.33 19.24
N ASP A 171 6.53 -4.52 19.07
CA ASP A 171 5.18 -4.84 19.54
C ASP A 171 4.37 -5.61 18.47
N ALA A 172 4.21 -5.05 17.27
CA ALA A 172 3.29 -5.57 16.27
C ALA A 172 3.74 -6.94 15.72
N VAL A 173 5.04 -7.24 15.63
CA VAL A 173 5.50 -8.54 15.11
C VAL A 173 5.12 -9.69 16.06
N PRO A 174 5.48 -9.65 17.37
CA PRO A 174 5.02 -10.66 18.31
C PRO A 174 3.49 -10.75 18.41
N VAL A 175 2.79 -9.62 18.49
CA VAL A 175 1.33 -9.59 18.59
C VAL A 175 0.69 -10.20 17.34
N ALA A 176 1.18 -9.86 16.14
CA ALA A 176 0.67 -10.43 14.89
C ALA A 176 0.89 -11.94 14.81
N LEU A 177 2.03 -12.47 15.29
CA LEU A 177 2.26 -13.91 15.35
C LEU A 177 1.32 -14.62 16.33
N VAL A 178 1.06 -14.03 17.50
CA VAL A 178 0.12 -14.59 18.49
C VAL A 178 -1.32 -14.56 17.95
N VAL A 179 -1.76 -13.42 17.40
CA VAL A 179 -3.10 -13.27 16.82
C VAL A 179 -3.28 -14.22 15.63
N ALA A 180 -2.27 -14.33 14.77
CA ALA A 180 -2.29 -15.28 13.66
C ALA A 180 -2.38 -16.73 14.15
N GLU A 181 -1.67 -17.11 15.22
CA GLU A 181 -1.79 -18.46 15.79
C GLU A 181 -3.19 -18.75 16.34
N VAL A 182 -3.78 -17.78 17.03
CA VAL A 182 -5.14 -17.89 17.58
C VAL A 182 -6.15 -18.02 16.44
N PHE A 183 -6.06 -17.15 15.42
CA PHE A 183 -6.93 -17.20 14.25
C PHE A 183 -6.75 -18.49 13.45
N PHE A 184 -5.51 -18.96 13.31
CA PHE A 184 -5.19 -20.20 12.63
C PHE A 184 -5.85 -21.41 13.31
N ARG A 185 -5.77 -21.49 14.65
CA ARG A 185 -6.38 -22.59 15.41
C ARG A 185 -7.89 -22.48 15.48
N GLY A 186 -8.42 -21.27 15.67
CA GLY A 186 -9.85 -21.01 15.92
C GLY A 186 -10.71 -20.95 14.66
N ALA A 187 -10.18 -20.44 13.55
CA ALA A 187 -10.95 -20.20 12.33
C ALA A 187 -10.40 -20.99 11.14
N GLU A 188 -9.11 -20.85 10.82
CA GLU A 188 -8.54 -21.39 9.58
C GLU A 188 -8.51 -22.93 9.56
N ARG A 189 -8.01 -23.56 10.63
CA ARG A 189 -7.96 -25.03 10.76
C ARG A 189 -9.34 -25.70 10.71
N PRO A 190 -10.37 -25.25 11.46
CA PRO A 190 -11.69 -25.87 11.37
C PRO A 190 -12.31 -25.66 9.98
N ALA A 191 -12.15 -24.49 9.37
CA ALA A 191 -12.63 -24.24 8.01
C ALA A 191 -11.99 -25.20 6.98
N HIS A 192 -10.67 -25.38 7.03
CA HIS A 192 -9.97 -26.35 6.16
C HIS A 192 -10.41 -27.80 6.39
N ARG A 193 -10.78 -28.18 7.63
CA ARG A 193 -11.32 -29.51 7.94
C ARG A 193 -12.72 -29.69 7.37
N LEU A 194 -13.57 -28.68 7.50
CA LEU A 194 -14.92 -28.68 6.95
C LEU A 194 -14.90 -28.76 5.42
N ALA A 195 -14.06 -27.92 4.78
CA ALA A 195 -13.89 -27.92 3.32
C ALA A 195 -13.47 -29.29 2.80
N ARG A 196 -12.49 -29.96 3.45
CA ARG A 196 -12.05 -31.31 3.07
C ARG A 196 -13.14 -32.38 3.27
N ARG A 197 -13.99 -32.26 4.29
CA ARG A 197 -15.11 -33.18 4.51
C ARG A 197 -16.18 -33.03 3.44
N ILE A 198 -16.50 -31.80 3.04
CA ILE A 198 -17.48 -31.52 1.99
C ILE A 198 -16.93 -31.98 0.63
N GLY A 199 -15.68 -31.65 0.30
CA GLY A 199 -15.04 -32.07 -0.95
C GLY A 199 -15.10 -33.59 -1.18
N ARG A 200 -14.74 -34.38 -0.18
CA ARG A 200 -14.82 -35.86 -0.27
C ARG A 200 -16.24 -36.39 -0.48
N ARG A 201 -17.26 -35.73 0.07
CA ARG A 201 -18.67 -36.12 -0.13
C ARG A 201 -19.15 -35.80 -1.54
N VAL A 202 -18.69 -34.68 -2.10
CA VAL A 202 -19.02 -34.27 -3.48
C VAL A 202 -18.31 -35.17 -4.50
N GLU A 203 -17.03 -35.48 -4.30
CA GLU A 203 -16.28 -36.43 -5.14
C GLU A 203 -16.89 -37.83 -5.10
N GLY A 204 -17.26 -38.32 -3.91
CA GLY A 204 -17.96 -39.60 -3.76
C GLY A 204 -19.33 -39.63 -4.44
N ALA A 205 -20.09 -38.53 -4.38
CA ALA A 205 -21.37 -38.42 -5.08
C ALA A 205 -21.22 -38.30 -6.61
N ALA A 206 -20.13 -37.69 -7.10
CA ALA A 206 -19.82 -37.57 -8.52
C ALA A 206 -19.36 -38.91 -9.13
N GLN A 207 -18.65 -39.76 -8.38
CA GLN A 207 -18.24 -41.08 -8.85
C GLN A 207 -19.39 -42.12 -8.91
N VAL A 208 -20.50 -41.91 -8.20
CA VAL A 208 -21.66 -42.83 -8.17
C VAL A 208 -22.63 -42.64 -9.34
N ARG A 209 -22.46 -41.60 -10.18
CA ARG A 209 -23.20 -41.45 -11.44
C ARG A 209 -22.31 -41.83 -12.64
N PRO A 210 -22.20 -43.12 -13.01
CA PRO A 210 -21.79 -43.46 -14.35
C PRO A 210 -22.92 -43.00 -15.30
N VAL A 211 -22.56 -42.17 -16.27
CA VAL A 211 -23.43 -41.79 -17.37
C VAL A 211 -23.79 -43.08 -18.12
N ALA A 212 -25.07 -43.46 -18.02
CA ALA A 212 -25.69 -44.46 -18.88
C ALA A 212 -26.09 -43.81 -20.21
#